data_AF-A0A2E1WC51-F1
#
_entry.id   AF-A0A2E1WC51-F1
#
_cell.length_a   1.000
_cell.length_b   1.000
_cell.length_c   1.000
_cell.angle_alpha   90.00
_cell.angle_beta   90.00
_cell.angle_gamma   90.00
#
_symmetry.space_group_name_H-M   'P 1'
#
loop_
_entity.id
_entity.type
_entity.pdbx_description
1 polymer ?
#
loop_
_entity_poly.entity_id
_entity_poly.type
_entity_poly.pdbx_seq_one_letter_code
_entity_poly.pdbx_strand_id
1 'polypeptide(L)'
;MSTKMVNGILFIVGAIAPIVVYLGLGPDGGDIIDVATAEKIVFWIMLSLPIAYMMTADTMSGGSGHGYAKAGLLILIISYTAGSISDAIAANSQMGDLGAGMVSTFWPAMMMGFGITGMGYYVQKTFPTWLSGLMMLLGVYGFVFLGIIGVEEDSILELPLWLGFTITNVALGILTIRKKNYK
;
A
#
# COMPACT_ATOMS: atom_id res chain seq x y z
N MET A 1 13.50 19.33 10.05
CA MET A 1 12.41 18.76 9.23
C MET A 1 11.14 18.69 10.08
N SER A 2 9.96 19.06 9.57
CA SER A 2 8.70 19.01 10.37
C SER A 2 8.08 17.61 10.34
N THR A 3 7.24 17.26 11.33
CA THR A 3 6.52 15.96 11.36
C THR A 3 5.71 15.70 10.10
N LYS A 4 5.06 16.75 9.56
CA LYS A 4 4.32 16.67 8.29
C LYS A 4 5.23 16.38 7.10
N MET A 5 6.42 16.98 7.09
CA MET A 5 7.41 16.73 6.04
C MET A 5 7.91 15.29 6.09
N VAL A 6 8.23 14.77 7.28
CA VAL A 6 8.61 13.36 7.47
C VAL A 6 7.48 12.44 7.01
N ASN A 7 6.25 12.65 7.49
CA ASN A 7 5.09 11.82 7.16
C ASN A 7 4.84 11.78 5.64
N GLY A 8 4.88 12.93 4.97
CA GLY A 8 4.68 12.97 3.52
C GLY A 8 5.80 12.33 2.71
N ILE A 9 7.06 12.42 3.17
CA ILE A 9 8.18 11.69 2.56
C ILE A 9 7.99 10.18 2.71
N LEU A 10 7.54 9.69 3.86
CA LEU A 10 7.28 8.28 4.08
C LEU A 10 6.22 7.72 3.10
N PHE A 11 5.15 8.47 2.86
CA PHE A 11 4.17 8.13 1.81
C PHE A 11 4.81 8.01 0.42
N ILE A 12 5.63 8.99 0.03
CA ILE A 12 6.25 9.05 -1.30
C ILE A 12 7.27 7.93 -1.48
N VAL A 13 8.16 7.75 -0.51
CA VAL A 13 9.22 6.73 -0.54
C VAL A 13 8.60 5.34 -0.57
N GLY A 14 7.64 5.06 0.31
CA GLY A 14 6.97 3.76 0.34
C GLY A 14 6.19 3.45 -0.94
N ALA A 15 5.66 4.45 -1.64
CA ALA A 15 4.92 4.25 -2.89
C ALA A 15 5.82 4.00 -4.11
N ILE A 16 6.98 4.67 -4.16
CA ILE A 16 7.89 4.66 -5.32
C ILE A 16 8.94 3.54 -5.21
N ALA A 17 9.25 3.09 -4.00
CA ALA A 17 10.30 2.09 -3.76
C ALA A 17 10.17 0.81 -4.58
N PRO A 18 8.99 0.16 -4.73
CA PRO A 18 8.86 -1.01 -5.59
C PRO A 18 9.35 -0.76 -7.01
N ILE A 19 8.88 0.34 -7.63
CA ILE A 19 9.22 0.70 -9.00
C ILE A 19 10.73 0.92 -9.15
N VAL A 20 11.32 1.67 -8.22
CA VAL A 20 12.76 1.98 -8.28
C VAL A 20 13.62 0.74 -8.05
N VAL A 21 13.23 -0.14 -7.12
CA VAL A 21 14.01 -1.34 -6.80
C VAL A 21 13.85 -2.38 -7.92
N TYR A 22 12.64 -2.72 -8.33
CA TYR A 22 12.42 -3.74 -9.37
C TYR A 22 13.00 -3.32 -10.73
N LEU A 23 12.74 -2.09 -11.19
CA LEU A 23 13.25 -1.63 -12.49
C LEU A 23 14.70 -1.15 -12.45
N GLY A 24 15.17 -0.65 -11.30
CA GLY A 24 16.51 -0.07 -11.18
C GLY A 24 17.58 -1.08 -10.78
N LEU A 25 17.25 -2.00 -9.87
CA LEU A 25 18.20 -2.93 -9.27
C LEU A 25 17.85 -4.39 -9.56
N GLY A 26 16.57 -4.73 -9.61
CA GLY A 26 16.09 -6.09 -9.74
C GLY A 26 16.27 -6.68 -11.14
N PRO A 27 15.96 -7.98 -11.29
CA PRO A 27 16.16 -8.72 -12.55
C PRO A 27 15.32 -8.20 -13.72
N ASP A 28 14.20 -7.55 -13.45
CA ASP A 28 13.30 -7.00 -14.48
C ASP A 28 13.83 -5.73 -15.15
N GLY A 29 14.95 -5.18 -14.67
CA GLY A 29 15.56 -3.98 -15.23
C GLY A 29 17.08 -3.99 -15.21
N GLY A 30 17.67 -3.52 -14.12
CA GLY A 30 19.13 -3.35 -14.01
C GLY A 30 19.92 -4.65 -13.82
N ASP A 31 19.26 -5.73 -13.39
CA ASP A 31 19.85 -7.04 -13.10
C ASP A 31 21.11 -6.98 -12.20
N ILE A 32 21.03 -6.12 -11.16
CA ILE A 32 22.12 -5.85 -10.21
C ILE A 32 22.00 -6.77 -8.99
N ILE A 33 20.77 -7.08 -8.59
CA ILE A 33 20.43 -7.94 -7.46
C ILE A 33 19.40 -8.99 -7.88
N ASP A 34 19.41 -10.14 -7.20
CA ASP A 34 18.43 -11.20 -7.43
C ASP A 34 17.02 -10.83 -6.91
N VAL A 35 16.00 -11.59 -7.35
CA VAL A 35 14.59 -11.38 -6.96
C VAL A 35 14.44 -11.38 -5.44
N ALA A 36 15.06 -12.36 -4.76
CA ALA A 36 14.93 -12.51 -3.31
C ALA A 36 15.51 -11.31 -2.54
N THR A 37 16.54 -10.66 -3.05
CA THR A 37 17.13 -9.46 -2.46
C THR A 37 16.30 -8.23 -2.80
N ALA A 38 15.76 -8.13 -4.02
CA ALA A 38 14.84 -7.07 -4.40
C ALA A 38 13.61 -7.05 -3.48
N GLU A 39 12.95 -8.20 -3.29
CA GLU A 39 11.78 -8.35 -2.41
C GLU A 39 12.04 -7.88 -0.97
N LYS A 40 13.20 -8.24 -0.39
CA LYS A 40 13.58 -7.82 0.97
C LYS A 40 13.75 -6.31 1.08
N ILE A 41 14.43 -5.70 0.11
CA ILE A 41 14.67 -4.25 0.10
C ILE A 41 13.34 -3.51 -0.07
N VAL A 42 12.50 -3.96 -1.01
CA VAL A 42 11.15 -3.41 -1.21
C VAL A 42 10.36 -3.49 0.08
N PHE A 43 10.32 -4.67 0.72
CA PHE A 43 9.60 -4.87 1.97
C PHE A 43 10.01 -3.85 3.04
N TRP A 44 11.32 -3.70 3.30
CA TRP A 44 11.83 -2.80 4.33
C TRP A 44 11.51 -1.33 4.05
N ILE A 45 11.66 -0.88 2.80
CA ILE A 45 11.40 0.52 2.45
C ILE A 45 9.89 0.81 2.49
N MET A 46 9.07 -0.12 2.03
CA MET A 46 7.61 0.01 2.02
C MET A 46 6.98 0.01 3.43
N LEU A 47 7.69 -0.40 4.49
CA LEU A 47 7.26 -0.17 5.88
C LEU A 47 7.01 1.33 6.18
N SER A 48 7.55 2.22 5.36
CA SER A 48 7.22 3.64 5.37
C SER A 48 5.72 3.92 5.22
N LEU A 49 4.97 3.13 4.44
CA LEU A 49 3.53 3.33 4.23
C LEU A 49 2.73 3.11 5.52
N PRO A 50 2.79 1.94 6.19
CA PRO A 50 2.18 1.75 7.52
C PRO A 50 2.46 2.86 8.52
N ILE A 51 3.71 3.31 8.60
CA ILE A 51 4.12 4.39 9.51
C ILE A 51 3.42 5.70 9.11
N ALA A 52 3.40 6.03 7.82
CA ALA A 52 2.75 7.24 7.32
C ALA A 52 1.22 7.24 7.59
N TYR A 53 0.56 6.10 7.39
CA TYR A 53 -0.84 5.92 7.73
C TYR A 53 -1.11 6.09 9.22
N MET A 54 -0.26 5.52 10.08
CA MET A 54 -0.37 5.63 11.53
C MET A 54 -0.21 7.08 11.99
N MET A 55 0.85 7.75 11.55
CA MET A 55 1.09 9.16 11.83
C MET A 55 -0.07 10.04 11.39
N THR A 56 -0.72 9.69 10.27
CA THR A 56 -1.90 10.41 9.78
C THR A 56 -3.13 10.14 10.63
N ALA A 57 -3.37 8.89 11.02
CA ALA A 57 -4.47 8.52 11.90
C ALA A 57 -4.40 9.23 13.27
N ASP A 58 -3.20 9.42 13.81
CA ASP A 58 -2.96 10.13 15.06
C ASP A 58 -3.32 11.64 14.99
N THR A 59 -3.38 12.22 13.78
CA THR A 59 -3.83 13.61 13.61
C THR A 59 -5.36 13.76 13.55
N MET A 60 -6.11 12.66 13.54
CA MET A 60 -7.57 12.70 13.44
C MET A 60 -8.19 12.90 14.82
N SER A 61 -9.14 13.84 14.93
CA SER A 61 -9.77 14.28 16.19
C SER A 61 -10.76 13.28 16.81
N GLY A 62 -10.55 11.97 16.66
CA GLY A 62 -11.46 10.92 17.13
C GLY A 62 -12.72 10.75 16.28
N GLY A 63 -13.68 9.95 16.77
CA GLY A 63 -14.95 9.65 16.10
C GLY A 63 -14.91 8.42 15.18
N SER A 64 -16.02 8.15 14.48
CA SER A 64 -16.17 6.96 13.62
C SER A 64 -15.14 6.93 12.48
N GLY A 65 -14.81 8.08 11.89
CA GLY A 65 -13.77 8.19 10.86
C GLY A 65 -12.39 7.74 11.35
N HIS A 66 -11.99 8.14 12.55
CA HIS A 66 -10.74 7.68 13.18
C HIS A 66 -10.77 6.17 13.46
N GLY A 67 -11.90 5.64 13.92
CA GLY A 67 -12.10 4.20 14.12
C GLY A 67 -11.93 3.39 12.84
N TYR A 68 -12.57 3.81 11.74
CA TYR A 68 -12.41 3.18 10.43
C TYR A 68 -10.97 3.26 9.92
N ALA A 69 -10.32 4.41 10.04
CA ALA A 69 -8.93 4.57 9.61
C ALA A 69 -7.98 3.61 10.34
N LYS A 70 -8.14 3.44 11.66
CA LYS A 70 -7.32 2.50 12.43
C LYS A 70 -7.64 1.04 12.14
N ALA A 71 -8.92 0.69 11.96
CA ALA A 71 -9.33 -0.66 11.59
C ALA A 71 -8.77 -1.05 10.20
N GLY A 72 -8.90 -0.16 9.22
CA GLY A 72 -8.33 -0.35 7.88
C GLY A 72 -6.80 -0.48 7.91
N LEU A 73 -6.12 0.37 8.69
CA LEU A 73 -4.67 0.30 8.86
C LEU A 73 -4.23 -1.02 9.49
N LEU A 74 -4.96 -1.53 10.48
CA LEU A 74 -4.64 -2.81 11.11
C LEU A 74 -4.69 -3.95 10.09
N ILE A 75 -5.74 -3.98 9.26
CA ILE A 75 -5.87 -4.96 8.17
C ILE A 75 -4.70 -4.79 7.20
N LEU A 76 -4.42 -3.56 6.77
CA LEU A 76 -3.33 -3.26 5.85
C LEU A 76 -1.98 -3.79 6.37
N ILE A 77 -1.64 -3.56 7.63
CA ILE A 77 -0.35 -4.00 8.21
C ILE A 77 -0.21 -5.52 8.26
N ILE A 78 -1.24 -6.19 8.76
CA ILE A 78 -1.25 -7.65 8.90
C ILE A 78 -1.15 -8.28 7.51
N SER A 79 -2.02 -7.85 6.60
CA SER A 79 -2.11 -8.37 5.25
C SER A 79 -0.88 -8.06 4.40
N TYR A 80 -0.31 -6.86 4.53
CA TYR A 80 0.92 -6.50 3.82
C TYR A 80 2.09 -7.39 4.23
N THR A 81 2.27 -7.60 5.54
CA THR A 81 3.35 -8.45 6.07
C THR A 81 3.15 -9.89 5.61
N ALA A 82 1.92 -10.41 5.73
CA ALA A 82 1.61 -11.76 5.31
C ALA A 82 1.74 -11.94 3.79
N GLY A 83 1.31 -10.98 2.97
CA GLY A 83 1.47 -10.98 1.51
C GLY A 83 2.93 -11.04 1.09
N SER A 84 3.78 -10.19 1.69
CA SER A 84 5.22 -10.19 1.42
C SER A 84 5.90 -11.52 1.78
N ILE A 85 5.50 -12.14 2.90
CA ILE A 85 5.97 -13.48 3.27
C ILE A 85 5.45 -14.53 2.27
N SER A 86 4.21 -14.36 1.79
CA SER A 86 3.58 -15.27 0.83
C SER A 86 4.33 -15.27 -0.50
N ASP A 87 4.75 -14.10 -1.00
CA ASP A 87 5.56 -13.98 -2.22
C ASP A 87 6.91 -14.69 -2.05
N ALA A 88 7.55 -14.52 -0.89
CA ALA A 88 8.80 -15.21 -0.57
C ALA A 88 8.62 -16.75 -0.49
N ILE A 89 7.48 -17.23 0.00
CA ILE A 89 7.14 -18.67 0.01
C ILE A 89 6.82 -19.16 -1.42
N ALA A 90 6.08 -18.38 -2.20
CA ALA A 90 5.70 -18.72 -3.57
C ALA A 90 6.92 -18.84 -4.50
N ALA A 91 7.95 -18.03 -4.25
CA ALA A 91 9.24 -18.12 -4.93
C ALA A 91 10.02 -19.42 -4.63
N ASN A 92 9.60 -20.22 -3.64
CA ASN A 92 10.18 -21.52 -3.33
C ASN A 92 9.47 -22.65 -4.09
N SER A 93 10.20 -23.38 -4.94
CA SER A 93 9.64 -24.43 -5.80
C SER A 93 8.96 -25.60 -5.07
N GLN A 94 9.24 -25.82 -3.78
CA GLN A 94 8.61 -26.87 -2.97
C GLN A 94 7.32 -26.41 -2.29
N MET A 95 7.10 -25.09 -2.18
CA MET A 95 5.98 -24.50 -1.45
C MET A 95 5.15 -23.52 -2.32
N GLY A 96 5.34 -23.57 -3.64
CA GLY A 96 4.69 -22.66 -4.60
C GLY A 96 3.18 -22.57 -4.42
N ASP A 97 2.48 -23.71 -4.35
CA ASP A 97 1.01 -23.73 -4.19
C ASP A 97 0.54 -23.13 -2.85
N LEU A 98 1.28 -23.37 -1.77
CA LEU A 98 0.99 -22.77 -0.47
C LEU A 98 1.18 -21.25 -0.54
N GLY A 99 2.30 -20.81 -1.11
CA GLY A 99 2.59 -19.40 -1.31
C GLY A 99 1.50 -18.72 -2.14
N ALA A 100 1.16 -19.28 -3.30
CA ALA A 100 0.13 -18.74 -4.20
C ALA A 100 -1.24 -18.61 -3.51
N GLY A 101 -1.67 -19.63 -2.76
CA GLY A 101 -2.93 -19.55 -1.99
C GLY A 101 -2.92 -18.47 -0.89
N MET A 102 -1.75 -18.19 -0.32
CA MET A 102 -1.59 -17.10 0.64
C MET A 102 -1.54 -15.73 -0.05
N VAL A 103 -0.84 -15.59 -1.18
CA VAL A 103 -0.80 -14.38 -2.03
C VAL A 103 -2.22 -13.96 -2.43
N SER A 104 -3.03 -14.91 -2.92
CA SER A 104 -4.43 -14.69 -3.31
C SER A 104 -5.37 -14.39 -2.13
N THR A 105 -4.87 -14.44 -0.90
CA THR A 105 -5.63 -14.13 0.33
C THR A 105 -5.20 -12.79 0.91
N PHE A 106 -3.89 -12.56 1.02
CA PHE A 106 -3.36 -11.44 1.79
C PHE A 106 -3.25 -10.14 0.98
N TRP A 107 -2.85 -10.17 -0.29
CA TRP A 107 -2.84 -8.96 -1.11
C TRP A 107 -4.24 -8.34 -1.32
N PRO A 108 -5.30 -9.13 -1.60
CA PRO A 108 -6.66 -8.60 -1.62
C PRO A 108 -7.08 -8.00 -0.28
N ALA A 109 -6.77 -8.68 0.84
CA ALA A 109 -7.09 -8.19 2.17
C ALA A 109 -6.36 -6.87 2.48
N MET A 110 -5.12 -6.69 2.01
CA MET A 110 -4.41 -5.42 2.10
C MET A 110 -5.16 -4.31 1.34
N MET A 111 -5.63 -4.58 0.12
CA MET A 111 -6.43 -3.63 -0.67
C MET A 111 -7.74 -3.26 0.03
N MET A 112 -8.42 -4.23 0.65
CA MET A 112 -9.57 -3.96 1.50
C MET A 112 -9.22 -3.03 2.67
N GLY A 113 -8.11 -3.29 3.37
CA GLY A 113 -7.61 -2.41 4.44
C GLY A 113 -7.30 -0.99 3.97
N PHE A 114 -6.71 -0.84 2.78
CA PHE A 114 -6.47 0.44 2.13
C PHE A 114 -7.79 1.19 1.84
N GLY A 115 -8.80 0.49 1.32
CA GLY A 115 -10.13 1.06 1.07
C GLY A 115 -10.85 1.52 2.34
N ILE A 116 -10.81 0.71 3.40
CA ILE A 116 -11.40 1.06 4.72
C ILE A 116 -10.66 2.24 5.35
N THR A 117 -9.33 2.31 5.18
CA THR A 117 -8.54 3.49 5.61
C THR A 117 -9.00 4.75 4.87
N GLY A 118 -9.20 4.65 3.55
CA GLY A 118 -9.79 5.70 2.72
C GLY A 118 -11.17 6.15 3.19
N MET A 119 -12.03 5.20 3.60
CA MET A 119 -13.34 5.50 4.18
C MET A 119 -13.21 6.33 5.46
N GLY A 120 -12.28 5.99 6.35
CA GLY A 120 -11.97 6.79 7.53
C GLY A 120 -11.56 8.23 7.20
N TYR A 121 -10.70 8.41 6.20
CA TYR A 121 -10.29 9.73 5.71
C TYR A 121 -11.41 10.49 5.02
N TYR A 122 -12.34 9.80 4.36
CA TYR A 122 -13.51 10.39 3.72
C TYR A 122 -14.50 10.94 4.74
N VAL A 123 -14.77 10.18 5.81
CA VAL A 123 -15.66 10.58 6.90
C VAL A 123 -15.07 11.76 7.66
N GLN A 124 -13.78 11.69 8.02
CA GLN A 124 -13.12 12.73 8.82
C GLN A 124 -12.68 13.96 8.02
N LYS A 125 -12.75 13.90 6.67
CA LYS A 125 -12.19 14.95 5.78
C LYS A 125 -10.70 15.22 6.05
N THR A 126 -9.94 14.17 6.40
CA THR A 126 -8.49 14.25 6.67
C THR A 126 -7.72 14.74 5.44
N PHE A 127 -8.17 14.31 4.27
CA PHE A 127 -7.71 14.66 2.93
C PHE A 127 -8.89 15.13 2.06
N PRO A 128 -8.63 15.72 0.88
CA PRO A 128 -9.69 16.00 -0.10
C PRO A 128 -10.52 14.76 -0.37
N THR A 129 -11.84 14.92 -0.39
CA THR A 129 -12.81 13.82 -0.53
C THR A 129 -12.60 12.97 -1.76
N TRP A 130 -12.15 13.56 -2.88
CA TRP A 130 -11.85 12.81 -4.10
C TRP A 130 -10.69 11.83 -3.90
N LEU A 131 -9.67 12.19 -3.11
CA LEU A 131 -8.52 11.33 -2.87
C LEU A 131 -8.86 10.19 -1.91
N SER A 132 -9.61 10.50 -0.85
CA SER A 132 -10.15 9.48 0.05
C SER A 132 -11.11 8.52 -0.70
N GLY A 133 -11.92 9.06 -1.62
CA GLY A 133 -12.79 8.27 -2.49
C GLY A 133 -12.00 7.39 -3.46
N LEU A 134 -10.90 7.89 -4.02
CA LEU A 134 -9.99 7.10 -4.86
C LEU A 134 -9.39 5.91 -4.08
N MET A 135 -8.98 6.11 -2.83
CA MET A 135 -8.52 5.02 -1.98
C MET A 135 -9.59 3.94 -1.79
N MET A 136 -10.84 4.35 -1.55
CA MET A 136 -11.97 3.42 -1.43
C MET A 136 -12.20 2.63 -2.72
N LEU A 137 -12.21 3.31 -3.87
CA LEU A 137 -12.41 2.70 -5.18
C LEU A 137 -11.31 1.70 -5.51
N LEU A 138 -10.04 2.09 -5.32
CA LEU A 138 -8.90 1.20 -5.55
C LEU A 138 -8.89 0.03 -4.57
N GLY A 139 -9.27 0.23 -3.31
CA GLY A 139 -9.37 -0.85 -2.34
C GLY A 139 -10.42 -1.90 -2.70
N VAL A 140 -11.60 -1.46 -3.15
CA VAL A 140 -12.65 -2.36 -3.64
C VAL A 140 -12.21 -3.06 -4.92
N TYR A 141 -11.68 -2.30 -5.89
CA TYR A 141 -11.18 -2.84 -7.15
C TYR A 141 -10.10 -3.90 -6.92
N GLY A 142 -9.08 -3.58 -6.12
CA GLY A 142 -7.99 -4.49 -5.80
C GLY A 142 -8.44 -5.73 -5.04
N PHE A 143 -9.36 -5.59 -4.10
CA PHE A 143 -9.92 -6.75 -3.38
C PHE A 143 -10.66 -7.70 -4.33
N VAL A 144 -11.54 -7.17 -5.18
CA VAL A 144 -12.33 -7.99 -6.12
C VAL A 144 -11.43 -8.61 -7.20
N PHE A 145 -10.53 -7.81 -7.77
CA PHE A 145 -9.64 -8.25 -8.84
C PHE A 145 -8.68 -9.34 -8.34
N LEU A 146 -7.89 -9.05 -7.31
CA LEU A 146 -6.88 -9.99 -6.81
C LEU A 146 -7.50 -11.20 -6.10
N GLY A 147 -8.62 -11.01 -5.38
CA GLY A 147 -9.14 -12.03 -4.45
C GLY A 147 -10.32 -12.85 -4.97
N ILE A 148 -11.08 -12.34 -5.95
CA ILE A 148 -12.30 -13.00 -6.44
C ILE A 148 -12.18 -13.39 -7.90
N ILE A 149 -11.73 -12.47 -8.76
CA ILE A 149 -11.55 -12.74 -10.18
C ILE A 149 -10.29 -13.59 -10.39
N GLY A 150 -9.23 -13.29 -9.64
CA GLY A 150 -7.92 -13.91 -9.82
C GLY A 150 -7.10 -13.19 -10.89
N VAL A 151 -5.79 -13.29 -10.77
CA VAL A 151 -4.83 -12.67 -11.69
C VAL A 151 -4.38 -13.74 -12.68
N GLU A 152 -4.76 -13.61 -13.94
CA GLU A 152 -4.09 -14.34 -15.02
C GLU A 152 -2.68 -13.75 -15.21
N GLU A 153 -1.70 -14.59 -15.58
CA GLU A 153 -0.35 -14.11 -15.94
C GLU A 153 -0.47 -12.99 -16.99
N ASP A 154 0.25 -11.88 -16.77
CA ASP A 154 0.27 -10.68 -17.62
C ASP A 154 -1.07 -9.92 -17.77
N SER A 155 -1.98 -10.03 -16.80
CA SER A 155 -3.24 -9.30 -16.85
C SER A 155 -3.03 -7.79 -16.90
N ILE A 156 -3.45 -7.16 -18.01
CA ILE A 156 -3.41 -5.69 -18.19
C ILE A 156 -4.20 -4.92 -17.11
N LEU A 157 -5.08 -5.61 -16.38
CA LEU A 157 -5.88 -5.06 -15.28
C LEU A 157 -5.09 -4.89 -13.98
N GLU A 158 -3.95 -5.57 -13.84
CA GLU A 158 -3.06 -5.43 -12.69
C GLU A 158 -2.34 -4.07 -12.69
N LEU A 159 -1.95 -3.58 -13.87
CA LEU A 159 -1.21 -2.33 -14.00
C LEU A 159 -1.99 -1.10 -13.47
N PRO A 160 -3.29 -0.90 -13.80
CA PRO A 160 -4.11 0.14 -13.19
C PRO A 160 -4.21 0.05 -11.66
N LEU A 161 -4.19 -1.16 -11.08
CA LEU A 161 -4.27 -1.34 -9.63
C LEU A 161 -3.04 -0.77 -8.93
N TRP A 162 -1.86 -1.26 -9.31
CA TRP A 162 -0.61 -0.89 -8.66
C TRP A 162 -0.19 0.55 -8.98
N LEU A 163 -0.37 1.00 -10.23
CA LEU A 163 -0.15 2.42 -10.56
C LEU A 163 -1.13 3.33 -9.82
N GLY A 164 -2.40 2.93 -9.72
CA GLY A 164 -3.40 3.65 -8.95
C GLY A 164 -3.01 3.75 -7.48
N PHE A 165 -2.59 2.64 -6.87
CA PHE A 165 -2.08 2.60 -5.50
C PHE A 165 -0.88 3.51 -5.31
N THR A 166 0.13 3.43 -6.18
CA THR A 166 1.34 4.27 -6.11
C THR A 166 1.00 5.75 -6.24
N ILE A 167 0.25 6.15 -7.27
CA ILE A 167 -0.12 7.56 -7.51
C ILE A 167 -0.93 8.11 -6.33
N THR A 168 -1.85 7.30 -5.79
CA THR A 168 -2.66 7.69 -4.63
C THR A 168 -1.79 7.96 -3.41
N ASN A 169 -0.85 7.04 -3.08
CA ASN A 169 0.06 7.23 -1.96
C ASN A 169 1.01 8.44 -2.17
N VAL A 170 1.53 8.64 -3.38
CA VAL A 170 2.32 9.84 -3.70
C VAL A 170 1.49 11.12 -3.50
N ALA A 171 0.24 11.14 -3.94
CA ALA A 171 -0.67 12.27 -3.74
C ALA A 171 -0.93 12.53 -2.24
N LEU A 172 -1.15 11.49 -1.43
CA LEU A 172 -1.26 11.60 0.03
C LEU A 172 -0.02 12.26 0.62
N GLY A 173 1.17 11.84 0.19
CA GLY A 173 2.44 12.41 0.64
C GLY A 173 2.60 13.89 0.30
N ILE A 174 2.35 14.25 -0.96
CA ILE A 174 2.41 15.64 -1.43
C ILE A 174 1.43 16.53 -0.65
N LEU A 175 0.18 16.09 -0.48
CA LEU A 175 -0.82 16.87 0.25
C LEU A 175 -0.50 16.98 1.73
N THR A 176 0.09 15.95 2.33
CA THR A 176 0.56 15.98 3.72
C THR A 176 1.63 17.05 3.91
N ILE A 177 2.60 17.15 3.00
CA ILE A 177 3.65 18.19 3.01
C ILE A 177 3.03 19.59 2.84
N ARG A 178 2.05 19.73 1.94
CA ARG A 178 1.43 21.03 1.61
C ARG A 178 0.37 21.50 2.62
N LYS A 179 -0.03 20.66 3.59
CA LYS A 179 -1.08 21.00 4.57
C LYS A 179 -0.64 22.16 5.46
N LYS A 180 -1.21 23.35 5.26
CA LYS A 180 -0.94 24.55 6.09
C LYS A 180 -1.10 24.22 7.58
N ASN A 181 -0.16 24.68 8.40
CA ASN A 181 -0.32 24.67 9.85
C ASN A 181 -1.31 25.78 10.19
N TYR A 182 -2.54 25.44 10.56
CA TYR A 182 -3.27 26.34 11.46
C TYR A 182 -2.70 26.05 12.84
N LYS A 183 -1.97 27.04 13.36
CA LYS A 183 -1.60 27.09 14.77
C LYS A 183 -2.85 27.37 15.58
#